data_AF-A0A816PET0-F1
#
_entry.id   AF-A0A816PET0-F1
#
_cell.length_a   1.000
_cell.length_b   1.000
_cell.length_c   1.000
_cell.angle_alpha   90.00
_cell.angle_beta   90.00
_cell.angle_gamma   90.00
#
_symmetry.space_group_name_H-M   'P 1'
#
loop_
_entity.id
_entity.type
_entity.pdbx_description
1 polymer ?
#
loop_
_entity_poly.entity_id
_entity_poly.type
_entity_poly.pdbx_seq_one_letter_code
_entity_poly.pdbx_strand_id
1 'polypeptide(L)' 'MFIHDRYKVQNPLIFWKDHRDKLPYLTKLARRLYSMPATSTCVERQFSAVGLLINERRSSLNPDT' A
#
# COMPACT_ATOMS: atom_id res chain seq x y z
N MET A 1 -4.67 -33.29 -7.42
CA MET A 1 -3.48 -32.60 -7.95
C MET A 1 -3.82 -31.13 -8.07
N PHE A 2 -3.46 -30.33 -7.06
CA PHE A 2 -3.97 -28.96 -6.90
C PHE A 2 -3.27 -28.00 -7.88
N ILE A 3 -4.07 -27.30 -8.68
CA ILE A 3 -3.67 -26.25 -9.65
C ILE A 3 -3.18 -24.97 -8.94
N HIS A 4 -3.16 -24.93 -7.60
CA HIS A 4 -2.89 -23.71 -6.81
C HIS A 4 -1.41 -23.31 -6.67
N ASP A 5 -0.44 -24.16 -7.02
CA ASP A 5 0.99 -23.86 -6.81
C ASP A 5 1.67 -23.18 -8.01
N ARG A 6 0.96 -23.01 -9.14
CA ARG A 6 1.54 -22.42 -10.36
C ARG A 6 1.75 -20.90 -10.31
N TYR A 7 1.20 -20.22 -9.30
CA TYR A 7 1.28 -18.77 -9.12
C TYR A 7 1.69 -18.42 -7.69
N LYS A 8 2.89 -18.86 -7.28
CA LYS A 8 3.51 -18.32 -6.07
C LYS A 8 3.83 -16.84 -6.32
N VAL A 9 2.99 -15.95 -5.81
CA VAL A 9 3.23 -14.49 -5.86
C VAL A 9 4.50 -14.21 -5.06
N GLN A 10 5.63 -14.12 -5.75
CA GLN A 10 6.89 -13.76 -5.12
C GLN A 10 6.88 -12.26 -4.85
N ASN A 11 7.13 -11.88 -3.59
CA ASN A 11 7.22 -10.48 -3.24
C ASN A 11 8.48 -9.89 -3.89
N PRO A 12 8.36 -8.95 -4.85
CA PRO A 12 9.50 -8.40 -5.57
C PRO A 12 10.48 -7.68 -4.63
N LEU A 13 10.01 -7.16 -3.49
CA LEU A 13 10.87 -6.51 -2.50
C LEU A 13 11.86 -7.49 -1.85
N ILE A 14 11.49 -8.77 -1.72
CA ILE A 14 12.37 -9.81 -1.19
C ILE A 14 13.49 -10.08 -2.19
N PHE A 15 13.15 -10.24 -3.47
CA PHE A 15 14.13 -10.43 -4.53
C PHE A 15 15.18 -9.30 -4.53
N TRP A 16 14.74 -8.04 -4.49
CA TRP A 16 15.66 -6.89 -4.49
C TRP A 16 16.46 -6.76 -3.20
N LYS A 17 15.92 -7.24 -2.06
CA LYS A 17 16.63 -7.31 -0.77
C LYS A 17 17.78 -8.31 -0.84
N ASP A 18 17.55 -9.48 -1.42
CA ASP A 18 18.55 -10.56 -1.51
C ASP A 18 19.66 -10.22 -2.53
N HIS A 19 19.36 -9.39 -3.54
CA HIS A 19 20.32 -8.99 -4.57
C HIS A 19 21.03 -7.66 -4.28
N ARG A 20 20.80 -7.06 -3.10
CA ARG A 20 21.34 -5.73 -2.75
C ARG A 20 22.87 -5.63 -2.82
N ASP A 21 23.56 -6.71 -2.50
CA ASP A 21 25.03 -6.72 -2.45
C ASP A 21 25.63 -6.85 -3.86
N LYS A 22 24.93 -7.57 -4.75
CA LYS A 22 25.34 -7.75 -6.15
C LYS A 22 24.93 -6.57 -7.03
N LEU A 23 23.80 -5.94 -6.74
CA LEU A 23 23.17 -4.90 -7.57
C LEU A 23 22.76 -3.66 -6.74
N PRO A 24 23.71 -2.98 -6.04
CA PRO A 24 23.37 -1.94 -5.06
C PRO A 24 22.62 -0.75 -5.66
N TYR A 25 23.01 -0.30 -6.85
CA TYR A 25 22.36 0.83 -7.53
C TYR A 25 20.96 0.48 -8.03
N LEU A 26 20.78 -0.72 -8.57
CA LEU A 26 19.51 -1.18 -9.11
C LEU A 26 18.51 -1.45 -7.98
N THR A 27 18.95 -2.06 -6.87
CA THR A 27 18.13 -2.22 -5.66
C THR A 27 17.69 -0.86 -5.11
N LYS A 28 18.55 0.17 -5.13
CA LYS A 28 18.16 1.53 -4.71
C LYS A 28 17.07 2.12 -5.59
N LEU A 29 17.14 1.92 -6.90
CA LEU A 29 16.12 2.36 -7.85
C LEU A 29 14.81 1.58 -7.66
N ALA A 30 14.88 0.25 -7.60
CA ALA A 30 13.74 -0.62 -7.40
C ALA A 30 12.96 -0.25 -6.14
N ARG A 31 13.65 -0.01 -5.02
CA ARG A 31 13.02 0.45 -3.78
C ARG A 31 12.22 1.74 -3.95
N ARG A 32 12.71 2.69 -4.74
CA ARG A 32 11.98 3.94 -5.02
C ARG A 32 10.75 3.68 -5.88
N LEU A 33 10.89 2.90 -6.95
CA LEU A 33 9.78 2.58 -7.85
C LEU A 33 8.66 1.82 -7.13
N TYR A 34 8.98 0.77 -6.37
CA TYR A 34 7.98 -0.01 -5.65
C TYR A 34 7.40 0.69 -4.41
N SER A 35 7.99 1.81 -3.97
CA SER A 35 7.40 2.62 -2.90
C SER A 35 6.30 3.57 -3.38
N MET A 36 6.22 3.79 -4.70
CA MET A 36 5.19 4.64 -5.30
C MET A 36 3.89 3.83 -5.41
N PRO A 37 2.77 4.34 -4.86
CA PRO A 37 1.48 3.70 -5.09
C PRO A 37 1.13 3.80 -6.58
N ALA A 38 0.57 2.72 -7.14
CA ALA A 38 0.17 2.70 -8.54
C ALA A 38 -1.00 3.66 -8.84
N THR A 39 -1.82 3.97 -7.83
CA THR A 39 -3.00 4.83 -7.96
C THR A 39 -3.21 5.70 -6.71
N SER A 40 -3.96 6.79 -6.86
CA SER A 40 -4.42 7.66 -5.77
C SER A 40 -5.50 7.01 -4.89
N THR A 41 -6.01 5.83 -5.27
CA THR A 41 -7.17 5.17 -4.64
C THR A 41 -6.98 4.95 -3.13
N CYS A 42 -5.76 4.67 -2.67
CA CYS A 42 -5.47 4.52 -1.24
C CYS A 42 -5.76 5.82 -0.47
N VAL A 43 -5.37 6.96 -1.04
CA VAL A 43 -5.53 8.29 -0.47
C VAL A 43 -7.01 8.71 -0.54
N GLU A 44 -7.68 8.47 -1.66
CA GLU A 44 -9.12 8.73 -1.84
C GLU A 44 -9.98 7.91 -0.86
N ARG A 45 -9.61 6.66 -0.61
CA ARG A 45 -10.28 5.82 0.39
C ARG A 45 -10.16 6.42 1.79
N GLN A 46 -8.97 6.90 2.15
CA GLN A 46 -8.74 7.56 3.42
C GLN A 46 -9.53 8.87 3.53
N PHE A 47 -9.53 9.70 2.49
CA PHE A 47 -10.34 10.92 2.44
C PHE A 47 -11.84 10.64 2.50
N SER A 48 -12.31 9.58 1.85
CA SER A 48 -13.71 9.17 1.92
C SER A 48 -14.11 8.74 3.33
N ALA A 49 -13.26 7.95 4.00
CA ALA A 49 -13.48 7.54 5.39
C ALA A 49 -13.50 8.73 6.36
N VAL A 50 -12.54 9.66 6.20
CA VAL A 50 -12.50 10.91 6.99
C VAL A 50 -13.71 11.78 6.66
N GLY A 51 -14.11 11.89 5.39
CA GLY A 51 -15.30 12.59 4.94
C GLY A 51 -16.57 12.08 5.61
N LEU A 52 -16.69 10.76 5.84
CA LEU A 52 -17.79 10.17 6.60
C LEU A 52 -17.71 10.48 8.11
N LEU A 53 -16.51 10.59 8.67
CA LEU A 53 -16.29 10.91 10.09
C LEU A 53 -16.62 12.37 10.42
N ILE A 54 -16.19 13.30 9.56
CA ILE A 54 -16.42 14.75 9.75
C ILE A 54 -17.84 15.18 9.40
N ASN A 55 -18.59 14.36 8.65
CA ASN A 55 -19.94 14.71 8.24
C ASN A 55 -20.90 14.64 9.46
N GLU A 56 -21.40 15.82 9.85
CA GLU A 56 -22.32 16.05 10.98
C GLU A 56 -23.55 15.13 10.99
N ARG A 57 -23.96 14.61 9.83
CA ARG A 57 -25.13 13.74 9.72
C ARG A 57 -24.94 12.37 10.40
N ARG A 58 -23.71 11.99 10.77
CA ARG A 58 -23.40 10.72 11.49
C ARG A 58 -22.37 10.82 12.62
N SER A 59 -21.78 11.99 12.87
CA SER A 59 -21.03 12.21 14.11
C SER A 59 -22.02 12.44 15.25
N SER A 60 -22.27 11.40 16.06
CA SER A 60 -22.98 11.50 17.34
C SER A 60 -22.12 12.23 18.39
N LEU A 61 -21.56 13.38 18.04
CA LEU A 61 -20.90 14.27 18.97
C LEU A 61 -21.98 15.05 19.71
N ASN A 62 -22.04 14.89 21.03
CA ASN A 62 -22.96 15.66 21.86
C ASN A 62 -22.65 17.16 21.69
N PRO A 63 -23.67 18.03 21.63
CA PRO A 63 -23.49 19.46 21.42
C PRO A 63 -22.79 20.20 22.58
N ASP A 64 -22.59 19.55 23.74
CA ASP A 64 -22.03 20.15 24.96
C ASP A 64 -20.51 19.91 25.15
N THR A 65 -19.70 20.09 24.11
CA THR A 65 -18.23 20.21 24.28
C THR A 65 -17.70 21.45 23.56
#